data_AF-A0A2V7M7S1-F1
#
_entry.id   AF-A0A2V7M7S1-F1
#
_cell.length_a   1.000
_cell.length_b   1.000
_cell.length_c   1.000
_cell.angle_alpha   90.00
_cell.angle_beta   90.00
_cell.angle_gamma   90.00
#
_symmetry.space_group_name_H-M   'P 1'
#
loop_
_entity.id
_entity.type
_entity.pdbx_description
1 polymer ?
#
loop_
_entity_poly.entity_id
_entity_poly.type
_entity_poly.pdbx_seq_one_letter_code
_entity_poly.pdbx_strand_id
1 'polypeptide(L)'
;MKVFELLRERLGIGLEPGVDAAALLGESHDALSAADLEAILVRGSRRMAAGGQKSLSAALLRELIRDFQPPSYPLELEYQRLIAAFECTSRQLLPPDLATVPPEAIGARLAELRAALGKSA
;
A
#
# COMPACT_ATOMS: atom_id res chain seq x y z
N MET A 1 -4.24 7.35 8.80
CA MET A 1 -5.66 7.06 9.14
C MET A 1 -6.63 7.29 7.98
N LYS A 2 -6.72 8.48 7.38
CA LYS A 2 -7.73 8.78 6.34
C LYS A 2 -7.77 7.78 5.16
N VAL A 3 -6.60 7.32 4.70
CA VAL A 3 -6.50 6.32 3.61
C VAL A 3 -7.09 4.97 4.02
N PHE A 4 -6.80 4.50 5.24
CA PHE A 4 -7.33 3.24 5.75
C PHE A 4 -8.86 3.26 5.80
N GLU A 5 -9.45 4.32 6.36
CA GLU A 5 -10.92 4.44 6.43
C GLU A 5 -11.57 4.46 5.05
N LEU A 6 -10.99 5.20 4.10
CA LEU A 6 -11.52 5.29 2.74
C LEU A 6 -11.47 3.93 2.02
N LEU A 7 -10.39 3.17 2.19
CA LEU A 7 -10.27 1.82 1.66
C LEU A 7 -11.27 0.86 2.34
N ARG A 8 -11.40 0.94 3.67
CA ARG A 8 -12.34 0.13 4.45
C ARG A 8 -13.78 0.34 3.99
N GLU A 9 -14.19 1.61 3.83
CA GLU A 9 -15.51 1.98 3.34
C GLU A 9 -15.74 1.49 1.90
N ARG A 10 -14.78 1.70 1.00
CA ARG A 10 -14.86 1.22 -0.39
C ARG A 10 -15.02 -0.30 -0.47
N LEU A 11 -14.36 -1.03 0.42
CA LEU A 11 -14.43 -2.49 0.49
C LEU A 11 -15.65 -3.00 1.28
N GLY A 12 -16.47 -2.12 1.85
CA GLY A 12 -17.65 -2.49 2.63
C GLY A 12 -17.34 -3.22 3.94
N ILE A 13 -16.16 -2.99 4.52
CA ILE A 13 -15.70 -3.71 5.72
C ILE A 13 -16.17 -2.93 6.97
N GLY A 14 -17.10 -3.51 7.73
CA GLY A 14 -17.46 -2.98 9.04
C GLY A 14 -16.29 -3.08 10.02
N LEU A 15 -16.09 -2.09 10.88
CA LEU A 15 -15.14 -2.15 11.99
C LEU A 15 -15.92 -2.27 13.30
N GLU A 16 -15.46 -3.11 14.22
CA GLU A 16 -16.11 -3.20 15.53
C GLU A 16 -16.04 -1.86 16.30
N PRO A 17 -17.08 -1.51 17.09
CA PRO A 17 -17.07 -0.30 17.89
C PRO A 17 -15.88 -0.27 18.86
N GLY A 18 -15.21 0.88 18.97
CA GLY A 18 -14.08 1.08 19.89
C GLY A 18 -12.74 0.54 19.41
N VAL A 19 -12.64 0.00 18.18
CA VAL A 19 -11.36 -0.38 17.60
C VAL A 19 -10.58 0.87 17.17
N ASP A 20 -9.43 1.08 17.79
CA ASP A 20 -8.45 2.08 17.36
C ASP A 20 -7.54 1.50 16.27
N ALA A 21 -7.95 1.61 15.02
CA ALA A 21 -7.17 1.14 13.89
C ALA A 21 -5.83 1.88 13.74
N ALA A 22 -5.74 3.15 14.16
CA ALA A 22 -4.51 3.93 14.07
C ALA A 22 -3.43 3.37 14.99
N ALA A 23 -3.80 3.10 16.24
CA ALA A 23 -2.90 2.49 17.22
C ALA A 23 -2.43 1.11 16.77
N LEU A 24 -3.35 0.29 16.25
CA LEU A 24 -3.04 -1.05 15.75
C LEU A 24 -2.07 -1.04 14.55
N LEU A 25 -2.32 -0.17 13.57
CA LEU A 25 -1.41 -0.02 12.41
C LEU A 25 -0.04 0.53 12.84
N GLY A 26 0.00 1.32 13.91
CA GLY A 26 1.25 1.78 14.53
C GLY A 26 2.06 0.68 15.23
N GLU A 27 1.48 -0.50 15.48
CA GLU A 27 2.23 -1.67 15.97
C GLU A 27 3.09 -2.32 14.87
N SER A 28 2.89 -1.96 13.59
CA SER A 28 3.68 -2.47 12.47
C SER A 28 5.14 -2.04 12.55
N HIS A 29 6.07 -2.95 12.25
CA HIS A 29 7.50 -2.64 12.13
C HIS A 29 7.83 -1.83 10.87
N ASP A 30 7.04 -2.02 9.81
CA ASP A 30 7.24 -1.38 8.52
C ASP A 30 6.20 -0.28 8.25
N ALA A 31 6.59 0.73 7.47
CA ALA A 31 5.67 1.73 6.96
C ALA A 31 4.76 1.12 5.88
N LEU A 32 3.47 1.00 6.19
CA LEU A 32 2.48 0.41 5.28
C LEU A 32 2.03 1.43 4.22
N SER A 33 2.17 1.07 2.94
CA SER A 33 1.64 1.83 1.81
C SER A 33 0.12 1.69 1.69
N ALA A 34 -0.50 2.51 0.82
CA ALA A 34 -1.94 2.37 0.55
C ALA A 34 -2.30 0.97 -0.02
N ALA A 35 -1.42 0.39 -0.83
CA ALA A 35 -1.61 -0.96 -1.39
C ALA A 35 -1.52 -2.03 -0.29
N ASP A 36 -0.60 -1.87 0.66
CA ASP A 36 -0.46 -2.78 1.79
C ASP A 36 -1.71 -2.76 2.68
N LEU A 37 -2.22 -1.56 2.99
CA LEU A 37 -3.46 -1.38 3.75
C LEU A 37 -4.65 -2.05 3.05
N GLU A 38 -4.75 -1.91 1.72
CA GLU A 38 -5.79 -2.57 0.94
C GLU A 38 -5.63 -4.10 0.98
N ALA A 39 -4.41 -4.61 0.82
CA ALA A 39 -4.13 -6.05 0.88
C ALA A 39 -4.49 -6.65 2.26
N ILE A 40 -4.17 -5.94 3.35
CA ILE A 40 -4.57 -6.30 4.72
C ILE A 40 -6.09 -6.37 4.84
N LEU A 41 -6.81 -5.34 4.36
CA LEU A 41 -8.26 -5.27 4.43
C LEU A 41 -8.93 -6.37 3.58
N VAL A 42 -8.44 -6.64 2.37
CA VAL A 42 -8.93 -7.72 1.51
C VAL A 42 -8.69 -9.09 2.13
N ARG A 43 -7.53 -9.30 2.77
CA ARG A 43 -7.27 -10.53 3.54
C ARG A 43 -8.24 -10.65 4.73
N GLY A 44 -8.48 -9.54 5.42
CA GLY A 44 -9.43 -9.47 6.54
C GLY A 44 -10.86 -9.80 6.13
N SER A 45 -11.36 -9.24 5.02
CA SER A 45 -12.72 -9.53 4.54
C SER A 45 -12.91 -11.01 4.20
N ARG A 46 -11.89 -11.65 3.61
CA ARG A 46 -11.90 -13.10 3.33
C ARG A 46 -11.94 -13.92 4.62
N ARG A 47 -11.15 -13.57 5.64
CA ARG A 47 -11.17 -14.24 6.95
C ARG A 47 -12.50 -14.06 7.66
N MET A 48 -13.07 -12.87 7.61
CA MET A 48 -14.39 -12.58 8.17
C MET A 48 -15.49 -13.41 7.49
N ALA A 49 -15.47 -13.48 6.16
CA ALA A 49 -16.42 -14.28 5.40
C ALA A 49 -16.32 -15.77 5.75
N ALA A 50 -15.09 -16.31 5.86
CA ALA A 50 -14.87 -17.70 6.26
C ALA A 50 -15.32 -17.99 7.71
N GLY A 51 -15.17 -17.02 8.61
CA GLY A 51 -15.56 -17.13 10.02
C GLY A 51 -17.00 -16.73 10.35
N GLY A 52 -17.80 -16.29 9.35
CA GLY A 52 -19.16 -15.78 9.57
C GLY A 52 -19.23 -14.45 10.33
N GLN A 53 -18.14 -13.69 10.37
CA GLN A 53 -18.03 -12.42 11.08
C GLN A 53 -18.51 -11.27 10.19
N LYS A 54 -19.28 -10.33 10.76
CA LYS A 54 -19.82 -9.17 10.03
C LYS A 54 -18.97 -7.91 10.16
N SER A 55 -18.02 -7.88 11.10
CA SER A 55 -17.16 -6.73 11.35
C SER A 55 -15.75 -7.19 11.72
N LEU A 56 -14.77 -6.35 11.37
CA LEU A 56 -13.37 -6.56 11.63
C LEU A 56 -13.08 -6.22 13.09
N SER A 57 -12.62 -7.21 13.85
CA SER A 57 -12.25 -7.04 15.24
C SER A 57 -10.82 -6.50 15.40
N ALA A 58 -10.53 -5.88 16.54
CA ALA A 58 -9.17 -5.46 16.88
C ALA A 58 -8.18 -6.63 16.89
N ALA A 59 -8.62 -7.81 17.35
CA ALA A 59 -7.79 -9.01 17.41
C ALA A 59 -7.41 -9.48 16.00
N LEU A 60 -8.38 -9.56 15.10
CA LEU A 60 -8.14 -9.97 13.71
C LEU A 60 -7.29 -8.94 12.96
N LEU A 61 -7.57 -7.64 13.12
CA LEU A 61 -6.76 -6.60 12.50
C LEU A 61 -5.30 -6.67 12.95
N ARG A 62 -5.05 -6.83 14.27
CA ARG A 62 -3.70 -6.99 14.80
C ARG A 62 -3.00 -8.23 14.25
N GLU A 63 -3.71 -9.35 14.16
CA GLU A 63 -3.17 -10.58 13.57
C GLU A 63 -2.77 -10.37 12.11
N LEU A 64 -3.64 -9.75 11.31
CA LEU A 64 -3.37 -9.45 9.91
C LEU A 64 -2.17 -8.55 9.73
N ILE A 65 -1.99 -7.54 10.59
CA ILE A 65 -0.84 -6.62 10.55
C ILE A 65 0.46 -7.37 10.86
N ARG A 66 0.45 -8.23 11.88
CA ARG A 66 1.65 -9.01 12.27
C ARG A 66 2.02 -10.09 11.24
N ASP A 67 1.04 -10.65 10.56
CA ASP A 67 1.20 -11.63 9.48
C ASP A 67 1.43 -10.97 8.10
N PHE A 68 1.38 -9.64 8.03
CA PHE A 68 1.61 -8.93 6.78
C PHE A 68 3.12 -8.84 6.52
N GLN A 69 3.58 -9.58 5.51
CA GLN A 69 4.91 -9.43 4.94
C GLN A 69 4.83 -8.48 3.74
N PRO A 70 5.43 -7.28 3.80
CA PRO A 70 5.49 -6.41 2.65
C PRO A 70 6.29 -7.05 1.52
N PRO A 71 5.94 -6.74 0.27
CA PRO A 71 6.68 -7.22 -0.87
C PRO A 71 8.15 -6.79 -0.85
N SER A 72 9.06 -7.75 -1.00
CA SER A 72 10.52 -7.52 -0.99
C SER A 72 11.08 -7.27 -2.40
N TYR A 73 10.42 -6.43 -3.19
CA TYR A 73 10.82 -6.08 -4.56
C TYR A 73 11.08 -4.57 -4.71
N PRO A 74 12.17 -4.06 -4.11
CA PRO A 74 12.42 -2.62 -4.02
C PRO A 74 12.62 -1.96 -5.39
N LEU A 75 13.20 -2.66 -6.37
CA LEU A 75 13.44 -2.14 -7.71
C LEU A 75 12.12 -1.98 -8.49
N GLU A 76 11.21 -2.94 -8.35
CA GLU A 76 9.89 -2.94 -8.97
C GLU A 76 9.01 -1.83 -8.38
N LEU A 77 9.06 -1.63 -7.05
CA LEU A 77 8.37 -0.53 -6.39
C LEU A 77 8.90 0.83 -6.86
N GLU A 78 10.23 0.99 -6.93
CA GLU A 78 10.86 2.20 -7.45
C GLU A 78 10.44 2.44 -8.91
N TYR A 79 10.48 1.40 -9.74
CA TYR A 79 10.10 1.46 -11.14
C TYR A 79 8.63 1.88 -11.32
N GLN A 80 7.70 1.24 -10.59
CA GLN A 80 6.28 1.57 -10.62
C GLN A 80 6.01 3.01 -10.21
N ARG A 81 6.71 3.49 -9.17
CA ARG A 81 6.59 4.85 -8.69
C ARG A 81 7.07 5.88 -9.73
N LEU A 82 8.23 5.62 -10.35
CA LEU A 82 8.81 6.51 -11.34
C LEU A 82 8.02 6.53 -12.65
N ILE A 83 7.53 5.38 -13.13
CA ILE A 83 6.76 5.34 -14.36
C ILE A 83 5.40 6.03 -14.18
N ALA A 84 4.76 5.87 -13.03
CA ALA A 84 3.53 6.61 -12.70
C ALA A 84 3.75 8.12 -12.66
N ALA A 85 4.87 8.58 -12.12
CA ALA A 85 5.24 10.00 -12.14
C ALA A 85 5.57 10.49 -13.57
N PHE A 86 6.24 9.67 -14.37
CA PHE A 86 6.61 9.99 -15.76
C PHE A 86 5.39 10.10 -16.68
N GLU A 87 4.38 9.25 -16.49
CA GLU A 87 3.12 9.25 -17.25
C GLU A 87 2.08 10.24 -16.70
N CYS A 88 2.35 10.87 -15.55
CA CYS A 88 1.41 11.79 -14.92
C CYS A 88 1.25 13.07 -15.75
N THR A 89 0.01 13.36 -16.17
CA THR A 89 -0.32 14.56 -16.94
C THR A 89 -0.58 15.80 -16.07
N SER A 90 -0.51 15.68 -14.74
CA SER A 90 -0.75 16.78 -13.81
C SER A 90 0.36 16.88 -12.76
N ARG A 91 1.11 17.99 -12.81
CA ARG A 91 2.18 18.27 -11.83
C ARG A 91 1.67 18.40 -10.39
N GLN A 92 0.41 18.76 -10.19
CA GLN A 92 -0.19 18.88 -8.86
C GLN A 92 -0.43 17.52 -8.17
N LEU A 93 -0.46 16.44 -8.96
CA LEU A 93 -0.65 15.08 -8.46
C LEU A 93 0.67 14.36 -8.17
N LEU A 94 1.81 14.98 -8.50
CA LEU A 94 3.12 14.40 -8.25
C LEU A 94 3.48 14.46 -6.76
N PRO A 95 4.13 13.41 -6.21
CA PRO A 95 4.76 13.48 -4.92
C PRO A 95 5.78 14.64 -4.84
N PRO A 96 5.92 15.33 -3.69
CA PRO A 96 6.81 16.49 -3.56
C PRO A 96 8.26 16.22 -3.97
N ASP A 97 8.76 15.01 -3.67
CA ASP A 97 10.12 14.59 -3.99
C ASP A 97 10.33 14.27 -5.48
N LEU A 98 9.26 14.01 -6.23
CA LEU A 98 9.31 13.78 -7.68
C LEU A 98 8.92 15.01 -8.50
N ALA A 99 8.17 15.95 -7.91
CA ALA A 99 7.71 17.16 -8.58
C ALA A 99 8.86 18.06 -9.06
N THR A 100 10.01 18.03 -8.37
CA THR A 100 11.20 18.81 -8.70
C THR A 100 12.20 18.06 -9.59
N VAL A 101 11.96 16.78 -9.89
CA VAL A 101 12.89 15.97 -10.67
C VAL A 101 12.66 16.21 -12.17
N PRO A 102 13.70 16.47 -12.97
CA PRO A 102 13.56 16.61 -14.42
C PRO A 102 13.05 15.31 -15.07
N PRO A 103 12.15 15.37 -16.07
CA PRO A 103 11.65 14.19 -16.77
C PRO A 103 12.77 13.32 -17.37
N GLU A 104 13.86 13.94 -17.83
CA GLU A 104 15.02 13.24 -18.41
C GLU A 104 15.73 12.37 -17.37
N ALA A 105 15.83 12.85 -16.12
CA ALA A 105 16.42 12.10 -15.02
C ALA A 105 15.54 10.90 -14.62
N ILE A 106 14.22 11.09 -14.60
CA ILE A 106 13.25 10.00 -14.37
C ILE A 106 13.37 8.96 -15.49
N GLY A 107 13.43 9.39 -16.75
CA GLY A 107 13.58 8.52 -17.91
C GLY A 107 14.87 7.70 -17.89
N ALA A 108 16.00 8.32 -17.54
CA ALA A 108 17.28 7.63 -17.39
C ALA A 108 17.21 6.54 -16.31
N ARG A 109 16.65 6.88 -15.13
CA ARG A 109 16.49 5.92 -14.04
C ARG A 109 15.54 4.77 -14.39
N LEU A 110 14.46 5.04 -15.13
CA LEU A 110 13.56 4.00 -15.63
C LEU A 110 14.26 3.01 -16.57
N ALA A 111 15.17 3.49 -17.42
CA ALA A 111 15.95 2.62 -18.30
C ALA A 111 16.91 1.71 -17.50
N GLU A 112 17.59 2.25 -16.48
CA GLU A 112 18.43 1.48 -15.57
C GLU A 112 17.64 0.38 -14.85
N LEU A 113 16.48 0.75 -14.28
CA LEU A 113 15.61 -0.19 -13.57
C LEU A 113 15.10 -1.30 -14.48
N ARG A 114 14.65 -0.97 -15.71
CA ARG A 114 14.25 -2.00 -16.69
C ARG A 114 15.39 -2.98 -16.99
N ALA A 115 16.61 -2.47 -17.16
CA ALA A 115 17.77 -3.31 -17.43
C ALA A 115 18.15 -4.20 -16.23
N ALA A 116 17.98 -3.72 -15.00
CA ALA A 116 18.21 -4.50 -13.79
C ALA A 116 17.14 -5.57 -13.61
N LEU A 117 15.86 -5.21 -13.75
CA LEU A 117 14.72 -6.12 -13.62
C LEU A 117 14.74 -7.22 -14.70
N GLY A 118 15.15 -6.89 -15.93
CA GLY A 118 15.29 -7.87 -17.02
C GLY A 118 16.43 -8.87 -16.85
N LYS A 119 17.36 -8.64 -15.89
CA LYS A 119 18.45 -9.57 -15.57
C LYS A 119 18.12 -10.49 -14.38
N SER A 120 17.06 -10.20 -13.64
CA SER A 120 16.64 -10.94 -12.44
C SER A 120 15.59 -12.02 -12.72
N ALA A 121 15.35 -12.36 -14.00
CA ALA A 121 14.39 -13.36 -14.45
C ALA A 121 15.06 -14.71 -14.77
#